data_AF-A0ABC8XN31-F1
#
_entry.id   AF-A0ABC8XN31-F1
#
_cell.length_a   1.000
_cell.length_b   1.000
_cell.length_c   1.000
_cell.angle_alpha   90.00
_cell.angle_beta   90.00
_cell.angle_gamma   90.00
#
_symmetry.space_group_name_H-M   'P 1'
#
loop_
_entity.id
_entity.type
_entity.pdbx_description
1 polymer ?
#
loop_
_entity_poly.entity_id
_entity_poly.type
_entity_poly.pdbx_seq_one_letter_code
_entity_poly.pdbx_strand_id
1 'polypeptide(L)'
;MNMCRRYLYLLVDDLKGTFPLRRIDASSLFLSKNQVNQVNQALEAEETPLPSTTVSFTPSRDRGRLEFFGLFGRGPHKSHLAAVDYYGVSHTYDVERHTMHQIASPNECKFSHPVSLAVGEALYVMDREAVPGSLCSFEVLTLDGPDDALCKPNSKWRCLQPLPFVLEPGYTRRFIGAYTGDGGSNILISTPGIGTYSFDTSSCLWRKAGDWELPFCGRADFFPEYGIWLGFSSKDNLLCCCSDVTAPVQGAPALDMVWEDLDQPISWDLLKSHLVYLGANQFCVAKLFERVFNAVRDQVCIPQIERFVVFTGLELKPTTDQRKPAMLKHMTRVYRFEGITTCWVF
;
A
#
# COMPACT_ATOMS: atom_id res chain seq x y z
N MET A 1 25.26 4.70 1.10
CA MET A 1 24.76 5.26 -0.17
C MET A 1 23.25 5.12 -0.10
N ASN A 2 22.50 6.20 0.15
CA ASN A 2 21.02 6.11 0.18
C ASN A 2 20.56 5.85 -1.25
N MET A 3 20.26 4.60 -1.57
CA MET A 3 19.92 4.18 -2.92
C MET A 3 18.42 4.32 -3.12
N CYS A 4 18.04 5.24 -4.01
CA CYS A 4 16.65 5.47 -4.37
C CYS A 4 16.10 4.32 -5.21
N ARG A 5 14.84 3.96 -4.96
CA ARG A 5 14.08 3.01 -5.76
C ARG A 5 13.88 3.59 -7.17
N ARG A 6 14.47 2.89 -8.14
CA ARG A 6 14.29 3.03 -9.60
C ARG A 6 12.86 3.32 -10.02
N TYR A 7 12.01 2.40 -9.59
CA TYR A 7 10.79 2.09 -10.30
C TYR A 7 9.65 1.89 -9.34
N LEU A 8 8.49 2.36 -9.78
CA LEU A 8 7.20 2.05 -9.19
C LEU A 8 6.58 0.90 -9.98
N TYR A 9 5.88 0.03 -9.27
CA TYR A 9 5.22 -1.10 -9.88
C TYR A 9 3.71 -0.91 -9.79
N LEU A 10 3.08 -0.73 -10.94
CA LEU A 10 1.63 -0.61 -11.08
C LEU A 10 1.06 -1.94 -11.53
N LEU A 11 0.14 -2.50 -10.76
CA LEU A 11 -0.60 -3.69 -11.12
C LEU A 11 -2.09 -3.37 -11.10
N VAL A 12 -2.73 -3.55 -12.25
CA VAL A 12 -4.16 -3.29 -12.48
C VAL A 12 -4.77 -4.49 -13.17
N ASP A 13 -6.03 -4.81 -12.85
CA ASP A 13 -6.78 -5.81 -13.60
C ASP A 13 -7.06 -5.34 -15.04
N ASP A 14 -7.17 -6.27 -15.97
CA ASP A 14 -7.64 -6.01 -17.33
C ASP A 14 -8.97 -6.72 -17.63
N LEU A 15 -9.59 -6.35 -18.76
CA LEU A 15 -10.85 -6.95 -19.22
C LEU A 15 -10.76 -8.45 -19.52
N LYS A 16 -9.55 -9.02 -19.59
CA LYS A 16 -9.31 -10.45 -19.85
C LYS A 16 -9.19 -11.26 -18.55
N GLY A 17 -9.33 -10.61 -17.38
CA GLY A 17 -9.16 -11.27 -16.09
C GLY A 17 -7.70 -11.57 -15.76
N THR A 18 -6.75 -10.84 -16.36
CA THR A 18 -5.33 -10.91 -16.04
C THR A 18 -4.88 -9.65 -15.32
N PHE A 19 -3.70 -9.72 -14.70
CA PHE A 19 -3.14 -8.67 -13.87
C PHE A 19 -1.75 -8.27 -14.40
N PRO A 20 -1.68 -7.42 -15.43
CA PRO A 20 -0.41 -6.90 -15.95
C PRO A 20 0.32 -6.05 -14.90
N LEU A 21 1.55 -6.45 -14.57
CA LEU A 21 2.51 -5.65 -13.82
C LEU A 21 3.26 -4.73 -14.78
N ARG A 22 3.22 -3.43 -14.52
CA ARG A 22 3.89 -2.39 -15.30
C ARG A 22 4.92 -1.69 -14.43
N ARG A 23 6.07 -1.39 -15.03
CA ARG A 23 7.19 -0.73 -14.37
C ARG A 23 7.25 0.73 -14.83
N ILE A 24 7.06 1.65 -13.89
CA ILE A 24 7.08 3.10 -14.13
C ILE A 24 8.42 3.65 -13.62
N ASP A 25 9.12 4.43 -14.44
CA ASP A 25 10.37 5.09 -14.01
C ASP A 25 10.03 6.24 -13.04
N ALA A 26 10.43 6.09 -11.77
CA ALA A 26 10.10 7.04 -10.73
C ALA A 26 10.81 8.40 -10.93
N SER A 27 11.97 8.42 -11.61
CA SER A 27 12.71 9.66 -11.88
C SER A 27 11.91 10.65 -12.72
N SER A 28 10.97 10.14 -13.52
CA SER A 28 10.07 10.94 -14.35
C SER A 28 9.07 11.80 -13.54
N LEU A 29 8.96 11.55 -12.23
CA LEU A 29 8.15 12.31 -11.29
C LEU A 29 8.92 13.45 -10.60
N PHE A 30 10.25 13.50 -10.72
CA PHE A 30 11.07 14.45 -9.97
C PHE A 30 11.81 15.41 -10.90
N LEU A 31 11.55 16.70 -10.69
CA LEU A 31 12.29 17.78 -11.33
C LEU A 31 13.76 17.79 -10.91
N SER A 32 14.64 18.09 -11.85
CA SER A 32 16.04 18.39 -11.55
C SER A 32 16.16 19.68 -10.74
N LYS A 33 17.25 19.83 -9.98
CA LYS A 33 17.51 21.04 -9.15
C LYS A 33 17.41 22.35 -9.93
N ASN A 34 17.82 22.34 -11.20
CA ASN A 34 17.77 23.52 -12.07
C ASN A 34 16.33 23.89 -12.45
N GLN A 35 15.46 22.90 -12.64
CA GLN A 35 14.06 23.12 -12.98
C GLN A 35 13.25 23.62 -11.78
N VAL A 36 13.52 23.10 -10.58
CA VAL A 36 12.81 23.53 -9.35
C VAL A 36 12.97 25.04 -9.11
N ASN A 37 14.14 25.62 -9.41
CA ASN A 37 14.40 27.05 -9.24
C ASN A 37 13.72 27.95 -10.29
N GLN A 38 13.16 27.37 -11.37
CA GLN A 38 12.55 28.10 -12.48
C GLN A 38 11.01 28.01 -12.48
N VAL A 39 10.43 27.10 -11.71
CA VAL A 39 8.98 26.87 -11.68
C VAL A 39 8.34 27.67 -10.55
N ASN A 40 7.73 28.80 -10.89
CA ASN A 40 6.81 29.57 -10.04
C ASN A 40 5.33 29.29 -10.39
N GLN A 41 5.03 28.22 -11.14
CA GLN A 41 3.68 27.88 -11.62
C GLN A 41 3.23 26.53 -11.06
N ALA A 42 1.92 26.39 -10.83
CA ALA A 42 1.30 25.12 -10.52
C ALA A 42 1.63 24.11 -11.63
N LEU A 43 2.28 23.00 -11.28
CA LEU A 43 2.61 21.94 -12.23
C LEU A 43 1.33 21.21 -12.60
N GLU A 44 0.87 21.40 -13.85
CA GLU A 44 -0.26 20.67 -14.39
C GLU A 44 0.05 19.18 -14.51
N ALA A 45 -0.97 18.34 -14.36
CA ALA A 45 -0.84 16.90 -14.47
C ALA A 45 -0.61 16.50 -15.94
N GLU A 46 0.46 15.75 -16.21
CA GLU A 46 0.83 15.30 -17.56
C GLU A 46 0.22 13.93 -17.86
N GLU A 47 -0.58 13.83 -18.93
CA GLU A 47 -1.05 12.53 -19.42
C GLU A 47 0.12 11.73 -20.00
N THR A 48 0.35 10.53 -19.46
CA THR A 48 1.45 9.66 -19.89
C THR A 48 0.89 8.32 -20.35
N PRO A 49 1.36 7.77 -21.50
CA PRO A 49 0.96 6.42 -21.91
C PRO A 49 1.44 5.37 -20.90
N LEU A 50 0.64 4.33 -20.70
CA LEU A 50 1.05 3.21 -19.85
C LEU A 50 2.32 2.54 -20.40
N PRO A 51 3.33 2.28 -19.55
CA PRO A 51 4.47 1.47 -19.94
C PRO A 51 4.06 0.06 -20.36
N SER A 52 4.90 -0.61 -21.15
CA SER A 52 4.67 -2.00 -21.53
C SER A 52 4.58 -2.93 -20.31
N THR A 53 3.80 -4.00 -20.47
CA THR A 53 3.65 -5.03 -19.42
C THR A 53 4.99 -5.75 -19.24
N THR A 54 5.47 -5.82 -18.01
CA THR A 54 6.70 -6.56 -17.65
C THR A 54 6.41 -8.05 -17.48
N VAL A 55 5.35 -8.37 -16.75
CA VAL A 55 4.81 -9.72 -16.54
C VAL A 55 3.31 -9.61 -16.32
N SER A 56 2.54 -10.62 -16.70
CA SER A 56 1.11 -10.68 -16.36
C SER A 56 0.85 -11.88 -15.46
N PHE A 57 0.05 -11.68 -14.42
CA PHE A 57 -0.42 -12.75 -13.56
C PHE A 57 -1.82 -13.18 -13.98
N THR A 58 -2.02 -14.48 -14.08
CA THR A 58 -3.32 -15.06 -14.42
C THR A 58 -3.77 -15.94 -13.25
N PRO A 59 -4.99 -15.75 -12.72
CA PRO A 59 -5.54 -16.64 -11.70
C PRO A 59 -5.60 -18.09 -12.20
N SER A 60 -5.45 -19.07 -11.30
CA SER A 60 -5.45 -20.50 -11.67
C SER A 60 -6.81 -20.99 -12.17
N ARG A 61 -7.89 -20.26 -11.85
CA ARG A 61 -9.26 -20.54 -12.26
C ARG A 61 -9.79 -19.38 -13.10
N ASP A 62 -10.64 -19.67 -14.08
CA ASP A 62 -11.33 -18.63 -14.84
C ASP A 62 -12.15 -17.74 -13.89
N ARG A 63 -11.97 -16.43 -13.99
CA ARG A 63 -12.47 -15.40 -13.05
C ARG A 63 -12.01 -15.56 -11.59
N GLY A 64 -10.88 -16.23 -11.35
CA GLY A 64 -10.24 -16.25 -10.04
C GLY A 64 -9.79 -14.86 -9.60
N ARG A 65 -9.59 -14.67 -8.30
CA ARG A 65 -9.12 -13.41 -7.72
C ARG A 65 -7.72 -13.61 -7.16
N LEU A 66 -6.79 -12.76 -7.57
CA LEU A 66 -5.44 -12.69 -7.00
C LEU A 66 -5.38 -11.54 -5.99
N GLU A 67 -4.68 -11.76 -4.89
CA GLU A 67 -4.27 -10.69 -3.98
C GLU A 67 -2.76 -10.52 -4.06
N PHE A 68 -2.31 -9.27 -4.04
CA PHE A 68 -0.91 -8.91 -4.21
C PHE A 68 -0.35 -8.24 -2.98
N PHE A 69 0.79 -8.74 -2.52
CA PHE A 69 1.48 -8.26 -1.32
C PHE A 69 2.94 -8.02 -1.65
N GLY A 70 3.40 -6.78 -1.52
CA GLY A 70 4.66 -6.38 -2.14
C GLY A 70 5.71 -5.86 -1.19
N LEU A 71 6.93 -5.93 -1.71
CA LEU A 71 8.17 -5.41 -1.18
C LEU A 71 8.50 -5.93 0.21
N PHE A 72 8.70 -7.25 0.27
CA PHE A 72 9.23 -7.96 1.42
C PHE A 72 10.47 -8.80 1.05
N GLY A 73 10.97 -9.59 2.01
CA GLY A 73 12.13 -10.45 1.86
C GLY A 73 13.44 -9.79 2.28
N ARG A 74 14.55 -10.42 1.90
CA ARG A 74 15.88 -10.11 2.43
C ARG A 74 16.47 -8.84 1.83
N GLY A 75 17.28 -8.17 2.64
CA GLY A 75 18.06 -7.02 2.22
C GLY A 75 17.29 -5.69 2.19
N PRO A 76 18.01 -4.59 1.93
CA PRO A 76 17.47 -3.24 2.09
C PRO A 76 16.43 -2.86 1.02
N HIS A 77 16.46 -3.50 -0.15
CA HIS A 77 15.61 -3.13 -1.29
C HIS A 77 14.29 -3.89 -1.39
N LYS A 78 14.07 -4.89 -0.51
CA LYS A 78 12.87 -5.76 -0.43
C LYS A 78 12.21 -5.94 -1.82
N SER A 79 12.65 -6.93 -2.59
CA SER A 79 12.29 -7.06 -4.01
C SER A 79 11.14 -8.03 -4.30
N HIS A 80 10.63 -8.74 -3.29
CA HIS A 80 9.62 -9.77 -3.54
C HIS A 80 8.20 -9.21 -3.56
N LEU A 81 7.45 -9.61 -4.59
CA LEU A 81 6.02 -9.43 -4.73
C LEU A 81 5.34 -10.79 -4.67
N ALA A 82 4.48 -11.03 -3.68
CA ALA A 82 3.65 -12.22 -3.60
C ALA A 82 2.36 -11.99 -4.38
N ALA A 83 2.04 -12.92 -5.28
CA ALA A 83 0.77 -13.06 -5.97
C ALA A 83 0.07 -14.30 -5.41
N VAL A 84 -0.95 -14.08 -4.59
CA VAL A 84 -1.62 -15.13 -3.83
C VAL A 84 -2.93 -15.51 -4.50
N ASP A 85 -3.03 -16.80 -4.81
CA ASP A 85 -4.25 -17.44 -5.30
C ASP A 85 -4.79 -18.38 -4.22
N TYR A 86 -5.83 -17.95 -3.51
CA TYR A 86 -6.39 -18.71 -2.40
C TYR A 86 -7.02 -20.06 -2.79
N TYR A 87 -7.33 -20.25 -4.08
CA TYR A 87 -7.94 -21.49 -4.59
C TYR A 87 -7.03 -22.24 -5.58
N GLY A 88 -5.78 -21.79 -5.69
CA GLY A 88 -4.84 -22.23 -6.70
C GLY A 88 -3.39 -22.11 -6.23
N VAL A 89 -2.51 -21.81 -7.18
CA VAL A 89 -1.06 -21.78 -6.95
C VAL A 89 -0.59 -20.35 -6.72
N SER A 90 0.03 -20.13 -5.57
CA SER A 90 0.61 -18.84 -5.20
C SER A 90 2.07 -18.73 -5.68
N HIS A 91 2.48 -17.52 -6.02
CA HIS A 91 3.82 -17.24 -6.55
C HIS A 91 4.43 -16.02 -5.87
N THR A 92 5.76 -15.96 -5.86
CA THR A 92 6.53 -14.75 -5.60
C THR A 92 7.30 -14.36 -6.86
N TYR A 93 7.28 -13.08 -7.18
CA TYR A 93 8.06 -12.47 -8.24
C TYR A 93 9.13 -11.55 -7.63
N ASP A 94 10.40 -11.82 -7.91
CA ASP A 94 11.52 -10.95 -7.57
C ASP A 94 11.64 -9.87 -8.64
N VAL A 95 11.30 -8.63 -8.28
CA VAL A 95 11.27 -7.51 -9.23
C VAL A 95 12.65 -7.02 -9.68
N GLU A 96 13.71 -7.40 -8.97
CA GLU A 96 15.10 -7.04 -9.30
C GLU A 96 15.75 -8.12 -10.16
N ARG A 97 15.55 -9.40 -9.80
CA ARG A 97 16.11 -10.53 -10.54
C ARG A 97 15.25 -10.97 -11.72
N HIS A 98 14.02 -10.48 -11.79
CA HIS A 98 13.00 -10.90 -12.77
C HIS A 98 12.76 -12.42 -12.73
N THR A 99 12.84 -13.03 -11.55
CA THR A 99 12.58 -14.46 -11.35
C THR A 99 11.24 -14.69 -10.67
N MET A 100 10.62 -15.83 -10.99
CA MET A 100 9.37 -16.26 -10.37
C MET A 100 9.59 -17.57 -9.64
N HIS A 101 9.06 -17.66 -8.43
CA HIS A 101 9.14 -18.85 -7.59
C HIS A 101 7.74 -19.19 -7.09
N GLN A 102 7.37 -20.46 -7.15
CA GLN A 102 6.15 -20.94 -6.52
C GLN A 102 6.31 -20.88 -5.00
N ILE A 103 5.26 -20.50 -4.30
CA ILE A 103 5.18 -20.51 -2.83
C ILE A 103 3.98 -21.31 -2.34
N ALA A 104 3.99 -21.69 -1.06
CA ALA A 104 2.84 -22.25 -0.39
C ALA A 104 1.67 -21.26 -0.42
N SER A 105 0.45 -21.80 -0.47
CA SER A 105 -0.77 -20.99 -0.33
C SER A 105 -1.06 -20.71 1.15
N PRO A 106 -1.73 -19.59 1.49
CA PRO A 106 -2.12 -19.26 2.85
C PRO A 106 -3.02 -20.32 3.49
N ASN A 107 -3.08 -20.33 4.82
CA ASN A 107 -3.85 -21.31 5.58
C ASN A 107 -5.37 -21.10 5.42
N GLU A 108 -5.80 -19.85 5.23
CA GLU A 108 -7.20 -19.49 5.03
C GLU A 108 -7.31 -18.33 4.02
N CYS A 109 -8.39 -18.31 3.25
CA CYS A 109 -8.67 -17.22 2.32
C CYS A 109 -8.87 -15.90 3.06
N LYS A 110 -8.12 -14.86 2.68
CA LYS A 110 -8.36 -13.50 3.18
C LYS A 110 -9.22 -12.76 2.19
N PHE A 111 -10.49 -12.60 2.53
CA PHE A 111 -11.46 -11.96 1.65
C PHE A 111 -11.36 -10.44 1.73
N SER A 112 -11.63 -9.76 0.61
CA SER A 112 -11.88 -8.30 0.54
C SER A 112 -10.72 -7.42 1.03
N HIS A 113 -9.69 -7.25 0.19
CA HIS A 113 -8.57 -6.31 0.41
C HIS A 113 -7.82 -6.53 1.74
N PRO A 114 -7.23 -7.72 1.96
CA PRO A 114 -6.42 -8.03 3.14
C PRO A 114 -5.44 -6.92 3.52
N VAL A 115 -5.22 -6.77 4.82
CA VAL A 115 -4.15 -5.94 5.36
C VAL A 115 -2.84 -6.70 5.20
N SER A 116 -1.81 -6.03 4.69
CA SER A 116 -0.49 -6.61 4.55
C SER A 116 0.62 -5.63 4.91
N LEU A 117 1.66 -6.13 5.58
CA LEU A 117 2.80 -5.33 5.99
C LEU A 117 4.09 -6.15 6.00
N ALA A 118 5.17 -5.60 5.44
CA ALA A 118 6.48 -6.20 5.48
C ALA A 118 7.26 -5.69 6.71
N VAL A 119 7.48 -6.55 7.70
CA VAL A 119 8.25 -6.22 8.92
C VAL A 119 9.49 -7.13 8.98
N GLY A 120 10.67 -6.50 9.05
CA GLY A 120 11.92 -7.21 8.79
C GLY A 120 11.90 -7.87 7.41
N GLU A 121 12.22 -9.16 7.36
CA GLU A 121 12.21 -9.98 6.14
C GLU A 121 10.87 -10.69 5.87
N ALA A 122 9.93 -10.65 6.82
CA ALA A 122 8.68 -11.39 6.77
C ALA A 122 7.52 -10.54 6.27
N LEU A 123 6.52 -11.20 5.68
CA LEU A 123 5.27 -10.59 5.23
C LEU A 123 4.13 -11.02 6.15
N TYR A 124 3.53 -10.06 6.84
CA TYR A 124 2.37 -10.26 7.69
C TYR A 124 1.11 -9.96 6.90
N VAL A 125 0.13 -10.87 6.92
CA VAL A 125 -1.14 -10.74 6.20
C VAL A 125 -2.29 -11.09 7.13
N MET A 126 -3.30 -10.22 7.19
CA MET A 126 -4.47 -10.41 8.02
C MET A 126 -5.76 -9.99 7.31
N ASP A 127 -6.88 -10.54 7.77
CA ASP A 127 -8.20 -10.13 7.31
C ASP A 127 -8.41 -8.65 7.59
N ARG A 128 -8.85 -7.92 6.57
CA ARG A 128 -9.30 -6.54 6.77
C ARG A 128 -10.58 -6.50 7.58
N GLU A 129 -11.48 -7.46 7.38
CA GLU A 129 -12.72 -7.60 8.13
C GLU A 129 -12.78 -8.97 8.78
N ALA A 130 -12.19 -9.08 9.97
CA ALA A 130 -12.08 -10.33 10.68
C ALA A 130 -13.46 -10.82 11.16
N VAL A 131 -13.73 -12.11 10.93
CA VAL A 131 -14.96 -12.78 11.36
C VAL A 131 -14.66 -13.59 12.63
N PRO A 132 -15.51 -13.51 13.68
CA PRO A 132 -15.37 -14.35 14.86
C PRO A 132 -15.40 -15.83 14.48
N GLY A 133 -14.44 -16.60 14.97
CA GLY A 133 -14.32 -18.04 14.66
C GLY A 133 -13.54 -18.36 13.39
N SER A 134 -12.97 -17.38 12.68
CA SER A 134 -11.97 -17.66 11.64
C SER A 134 -10.81 -18.46 12.24
N LEU A 135 -10.37 -19.51 11.54
CA LEU A 135 -9.32 -20.42 11.99
C LEU A 135 -7.95 -19.76 11.87
N CYS A 136 -7.78 -18.87 10.89
CA CYS A 136 -6.54 -18.20 10.62
C CYS A 136 -6.75 -16.82 9.99
N SER A 137 -7.31 -15.88 10.75
CA SER A 137 -7.50 -14.48 10.30
C SER A 137 -6.20 -13.68 10.20
N PHE A 138 -5.11 -14.15 10.81
CA PHE A 138 -3.80 -13.51 10.79
C PHE A 138 -2.69 -14.54 10.61
N GLU A 139 -1.82 -14.32 9.64
CA GLU A 139 -0.69 -15.21 9.36
C GLU A 139 0.54 -14.44 8.85
N VAL A 140 1.68 -15.12 8.87
CA VAL A 140 2.95 -14.60 8.39
C VAL A 140 3.57 -15.55 7.36
N LEU A 141 4.05 -14.97 6.26
CA LEU A 141 4.86 -15.63 5.26
C LEU A 141 6.34 -15.34 5.53
N THR A 142 7.12 -16.40 5.67
CA THR A 142 8.59 -16.34 5.68
C THR A 142 9.14 -17.07 4.46
N LEU A 143 10.16 -16.46 3.84
CA LEU A 143 10.93 -17.09 2.77
C LEU A 143 12.20 -17.68 3.38
N ASP A 144 12.31 -19.00 3.41
CA ASP A 144 13.55 -19.65 3.84
C ASP A 144 14.69 -19.36 2.85
N GLY A 145 15.92 -19.34 3.36
CA GLY A 145 17.11 -19.08 2.53
C GLY A 145 17.42 -20.22 1.56
N PRO A 146 18.27 -19.98 0.55
CA PRO A 146 18.63 -20.99 -0.46
C PRO A 146 19.59 -22.09 0.05
N ASP A 147 19.52 -22.46 1.33
CA ASP A 147 20.58 -23.25 1.99
C ASP A 147 20.37 -24.77 1.94
N ASP A 148 19.47 -25.27 1.09
CA ASP A 148 19.42 -26.69 0.78
C ASP A 148 19.11 -26.92 -0.70
N ALA A 149 20.17 -27.11 -1.49
CA ALA A 149 20.14 -27.24 -2.95
C ALA A 149 19.37 -28.48 -3.46
N LEU A 150 18.74 -29.24 -2.57
CA LEU A 150 18.02 -30.48 -2.89
C LEU A 150 16.55 -30.49 -2.45
N CYS A 151 16.04 -29.43 -1.82
CA CYS A 151 14.64 -29.36 -1.41
C CYS A 151 14.00 -28.02 -1.80
N LYS A 152 12.69 -28.08 -2.11
CA LYS A 152 11.85 -26.98 -2.61
C LYS A 152 12.11 -25.67 -1.86
N PRO A 153 11.89 -24.48 -2.50
CA PRO A 153 11.86 -23.23 -1.75
C PRO A 153 10.82 -23.35 -0.64
N ASN A 154 11.26 -23.48 0.60
CA ASN A 154 10.39 -23.64 1.76
C ASN A 154 9.85 -22.26 2.16
N SER A 155 8.95 -21.72 1.34
CA SER A 155 8.07 -20.66 1.80
C SER A 155 7.09 -21.26 2.81
N LYS A 156 6.96 -20.67 3.99
CA LYS A 156 6.05 -21.17 5.03
C LYS A 156 5.08 -20.09 5.46
N TRP A 157 3.80 -20.40 5.35
CA TRP A 157 2.74 -19.65 6.01
C TRP A 157 2.54 -20.20 7.41
N ARG A 158 2.64 -19.33 8.42
CA ARG A 158 2.36 -19.68 9.81
C ARG A 158 1.18 -18.88 10.31
N CYS A 159 0.15 -19.59 10.76
CA CYS A 159 -0.97 -18.99 11.44
C CYS A 159 -0.52 -18.36 12.77
N LEU A 160 -0.99 -17.14 13.04
CA LEU A 160 -0.69 -16.37 14.25
C LEU A 160 -1.92 -16.29 15.15
N GLN A 161 -1.76 -15.66 16.31
CA GLN A 161 -2.89 -15.42 17.21
C GLN A 161 -3.99 -14.63 16.48
N PRO A 162 -5.26 -15.05 16.60
CA PRO A 162 -6.38 -14.34 16.00
C PRO A 162 -6.42 -12.87 16.42
N LEU A 163 -7.03 -12.06 15.56
CA LEU A 163 -7.17 -10.63 15.80
C LEU A 163 -8.00 -10.38 17.08
N PRO A 164 -7.44 -9.76 18.14
CA PRO A 164 -8.04 -9.75 19.47
C PRO A 164 -9.35 -8.97 19.54
N PHE A 165 -9.52 -7.95 18.69
CA PHE A 165 -10.70 -7.09 18.68
C PHE A 165 -12.00 -7.82 18.33
N VAL A 166 -11.93 -9.01 17.71
CA VAL A 166 -13.13 -9.81 17.40
C VAL A 166 -13.79 -10.40 18.66
N LEU A 167 -13.08 -10.36 19.79
CA LEU A 167 -13.55 -10.85 21.09
C LEU A 167 -14.14 -9.72 21.96
N GLU A 168 -14.12 -8.48 21.49
CA GLU A 168 -14.68 -7.36 22.25
C GLU A 168 -16.21 -7.50 22.42
N PRO A 169 -16.77 -7.18 23.60
CA PRO A 169 -18.20 -7.31 23.85
C PRO A 169 -19.04 -6.52 22.83
N GLY A 170 -19.99 -7.20 22.18
CA GLY A 170 -20.84 -6.57 21.18
C GLY A 170 -20.16 -6.33 19.82
N TYR A 171 -19.02 -6.98 19.56
CA TYR A 171 -18.35 -6.91 18.27
C TYR A 171 -19.33 -7.22 17.13
N THR A 172 -19.39 -6.28 16.19
CA THR A 172 -20.01 -6.47 14.88
C THR A 172 -18.90 -6.40 13.86
N ARG A 173 -19.07 -7.05 12.71
CA ARG A 173 -18.06 -7.06 11.64
C ARG A 173 -17.64 -5.62 11.30
N ARG A 174 -16.37 -5.28 11.57
CA ARG A 174 -15.76 -3.99 11.26
C ARG A 174 -14.49 -4.21 10.45
N PHE A 175 -14.14 -3.23 9.62
CA PHE A 175 -12.90 -3.25 8.87
C PHE A 175 -11.77 -2.58 9.67
N ILE A 176 -10.55 -3.09 9.53
CA ILE A 176 -9.33 -2.41 9.96
C ILE A 176 -9.20 -1.13 9.13
N GLY A 177 -9.42 0.00 9.78
CA GLY A 177 -9.44 1.33 9.16
C GLY A 177 -8.03 1.86 8.93
N ALA A 178 -7.10 1.55 9.81
CA ALA A 178 -5.72 2.01 9.75
C ALA A 178 -4.75 0.94 10.24
N TYR A 179 -3.53 0.94 9.70
CA TYR A 179 -2.46 0.06 10.18
C TYR A 179 -1.07 0.61 9.83
N THR A 180 -0.09 0.28 10.65
CA THR A 180 1.30 0.69 10.45
C THR A 180 2.28 -0.20 11.21
N GLY A 181 3.55 -0.18 10.80
CA GLY A 181 4.65 -0.67 11.64
C GLY A 181 5.21 0.48 12.46
N ASP A 182 5.65 0.22 13.69
CA ASP A 182 6.21 1.25 14.57
C ASP A 182 7.68 1.63 14.26
N GLY A 183 8.24 1.10 13.16
CA GLY A 183 9.67 1.23 12.85
C GLY A 183 10.57 0.23 13.59
N GLY A 184 10.00 -0.60 14.46
CA GLY A 184 10.68 -1.66 15.17
C GLY A 184 10.01 -3.01 14.91
N SER A 185 9.58 -3.66 15.99
CA SER A 185 8.98 -5.00 15.96
C SER A 185 7.47 -4.99 16.13
N ASN A 186 6.80 -3.83 16.20
CA ASN A 186 5.36 -3.80 16.43
C ASN A 186 4.57 -3.43 15.18
N ILE A 187 3.43 -4.10 15.02
CA ILE A 187 2.40 -3.76 14.05
C ILE A 187 1.23 -3.17 14.82
N LEU A 188 0.83 -1.95 14.50
CA LEU A 188 -0.39 -1.33 15.02
C LEU A 188 -1.52 -1.47 14.00
N ILE A 189 -2.71 -1.77 14.51
CA ILE A 189 -3.95 -1.78 13.74
C ILE A 189 -5.03 -1.03 14.51
N SER A 190 -5.87 -0.27 13.80
CA SER A 190 -7.02 0.42 14.38
C SER A 190 -8.29 0.05 13.66
N THR A 191 -9.33 -0.18 14.45
CA THR A 191 -10.67 -0.49 13.96
C THR A 191 -11.65 0.57 14.46
N PRO A 192 -12.41 1.23 13.55
CA PRO A 192 -13.34 2.28 13.93
C PRO A 192 -14.35 1.86 15.00
N GLY A 193 -14.45 2.64 16.07
CA GLY A 193 -15.30 2.41 17.23
C GLY A 193 -14.83 1.32 18.20
N ILE A 194 -13.67 0.70 17.95
CA ILE A 194 -13.11 -0.33 18.85
C ILE A 194 -11.80 0.13 19.49
N GLY A 195 -10.92 0.77 18.71
CA GLY A 195 -9.63 1.27 19.18
C GLY A 195 -8.46 0.61 18.47
N THR A 196 -7.28 0.71 19.10
CA THR A 196 -5.99 0.32 18.50
C THR A 196 -5.34 -0.82 19.27
N TYR A 197 -4.82 -1.79 18.53
CA TYR A 197 -4.08 -2.94 19.05
C TYR A 197 -2.69 -2.96 18.45
N SER A 198 -1.73 -3.46 19.23
CA SER A 198 -0.34 -3.61 18.86
C SER A 198 0.03 -5.09 18.93
N PHE A 199 0.63 -5.61 17.87
CA PHE A 199 1.19 -6.95 17.79
C PHE A 199 2.70 -6.86 17.83
N ASP A 200 3.34 -7.47 18.83
CA ASP A 200 4.79 -7.63 18.86
C ASP A 200 5.19 -8.85 18.04
N THR A 201 5.89 -8.62 16.94
CA THR A 201 6.39 -9.66 16.04
C THR A 201 7.43 -10.57 16.70
N SER A 202 8.12 -10.11 17.75
CA SER A 202 9.12 -10.89 18.47
C SER A 202 8.48 -11.92 19.41
N SER A 203 7.56 -11.47 20.25
CA SER A 203 6.83 -12.34 21.18
C SER A 203 5.65 -13.06 20.52
N CYS A 204 5.22 -12.62 19.34
CA CYS A 204 3.99 -13.05 18.67
C CYS A 204 2.72 -12.85 19.54
N LEU A 205 2.65 -11.73 20.28
CA LEU A 205 1.55 -11.43 21.18
C LEU A 205 0.86 -10.11 20.83
N TRP A 206 -0.45 -10.09 21.06
CA TRP A 206 -1.26 -8.88 20.97
C TRP A 206 -1.37 -8.15 22.33
N ARG A 207 -1.47 -6.83 22.26
CA ARG A 207 -1.86 -5.95 23.36
C ARG A 207 -2.81 -4.87 22.86
N LYS A 208 -3.75 -4.43 23.69
CA LYS A 208 -4.56 -3.24 23.39
C LYS A 208 -3.71 -2.01 23.66
N ALA A 209 -3.49 -1.19 22.64
CA ALA A 209 -2.71 0.04 22.74
C ALA A 209 -3.57 1.19 23.31
N GLY A 210 -4.86 1.21 22.99
CA GLY A 210 -5.83 2.12 23.61
C GLY A 210 -7.19 2.11 22.91
N ASP A 211 -8.17 2.78 23.52
CA ASP A 211 -9.53 2.97 22.98
C ASP A 211 -9.62 4.11 21.95
N TRP A 212 -8.47 4.53 21.42
CA TRP A 212 -8.34 5.54 20.38
C TRP A 212 -8.00 4.89 19.03
N GLU A 213 -8.21 5.63 17.95
CA GLU A 213 -7.93 5.20 16.59
C GLU A 213 -6.71 5.94 16.03
N LEU A 214 -5.92 5.28 15.19
CA LEU A 214 -4.88 5.94 14.41
C LEU A 214 -5.54 6.98 13.48
N PRO A 215 -4.89 8.13 13.24
CA PRO A 215 -5.46 9.22 12.46
C PRO A 215 -5.36 9.01 10.93
N PHE A 216 -5.19 7.76 10.50
CA PHE A 216 -4.90 7.40 9.12
C PHE A 216 -6.05 6.61 8.47
N CYS A 217 -6.11 6.63 7.14
CA CYS A 217 -6.90 5.75 6.30
C CYS A 217 -5.97 4.75 5.62
N GLY A 218 -6.13 3.47 5.91
CA GLY A 218 -5.30 2.40 5.37
C GLY A 218 -3.90 2.37 5.99
N ARG A 219 -2.89 2.22 5.13
CA ARG A 219 -1.49 2.07 5.57
C ARG A 219 -0.86 3.41 5.85
N ALA A 220 -0.15 3.51 6.96
CA ALA A 220 0.89 4.52 7.17
C ALA A 220 2.26 3.84 7.24
N ASP A 221 3.29 4.50 6.73
CA ASP A 221 4.67 4.03 6.77
C ASP A 221 5.50 4.89 7.72
N PHE A 222 6.41 4.27 8.46
CA PHE A 222 7.34 4.99 9.33
C PHE A 222 8.58 5.43 8.57
N PHE A 223 9.02 6.67 8.80
CA PHE A 223 10.17 7.31 8.18
C PHE A 223 11.20 7.67 9.26
N PRO A 224 12.18 6.78 9.53
CA PRO A 224 13.14 6.94 10.60
C PRO A 224 13.95 8.24 10.52
N GLU A 225 14.21 8.74 9.31
CA GLU A 225 15.01 9.95 9.07
C GLU A 225 14.37 11.21 9.69
N TYR A 226 13.04 11.19 9.86
CA TYR A 226 12.26 12.29 10.44
C TYR A 226 11.55 11.90 11.74
N GLY A 227 11.53 10.61 12.10
CA GLY A 227 10.79 10.11 13.24
C GLY A 227 9.27 10.32 13.11
N ILE A 228 8.74 10.21 11.89
CA ILE A 228 7.30 10.42 11.62
C ILE A 228 6.72 9.26 10.84
N TRP A 229 5.41 9.07 10.99
CA TRP A 229 4.57 8.25 10.15
C TRP A 229 3.94 9.12 9.08
N LEU A 230 4.03 8.71 7.81
CA LEU A 230 3.28 9.33 6.71
C LEU A 230 2.19 8.36 6.24
N GLY A 231 1.01 8.91 5.97
CA GLY A 231 -0.12 8.17 5.46
C GLY A 231 -1.21 9.13 4.98
N PHE A 232 -2.38 8.59 4.68
CA PHE A 232 -3.54 9.41 4.30
C PHE A 232 -4.43 9.63 5.51
N SER A 233 -4.98 10.83 5.68
CA SER A 233 -5.85 11.19 6.80
C SER A 233 -7.16 10.41 6.74
N SER A 234 -7.65 9.95 7.90
CA SER A 234 -8.93 9.26 8.01
C SER A 234 -10.15 10.13 7.69
N LYS A 235 -10.00 11.46 7.68
CA LYS A 235 -11.10 12.41 7.49
C LYS A 235 -11.36 12.75 6.02
N ASP A 236 -10.29 12.97 5.27
CA ASP A 236 -10.33 13.59 3.93
C ASP A 236 -9.39 12.91 2.92
N ASN A 237 -8.65 11.87 3.33
CA ASN A 237 -7.71 11.15 2.47
C ASN A 237 -6.61 12.06 1.87
N LEU A 238 -6.30 13.17 2.55
CA LEU A 238 -5.15 14.02 2.27
C LEU A 238 -3.88 13.42 2.87
N LEU A 239 -2.73 13.68 2.27
CA LEU A 239 -1.45 13.24 2.80
C LEU A 239 -1.21 13.92 4.16
N CYS A 240 -0.80 13.17 5.17
CA CYS A 240 -0.61 13.69 6.53
C CYS A 240 0.55 13.00 7.23
N CYS A 241 1.03 13.61 8.32
CA CYS A 241 2.01 12.99 9.20
C CYS A 241 1.60 13.00 10.68
N CYS A 242 2.17 12.06 11.42
CA CYS A 242 2.09 11.97 12.88
C CYS A 242 3.43 11.49 13.43
N SER A 243 3.90 12.06 14.53
CA SER A 243 5.20 11.78 15.17
C SER A 243 5.10 10.80 16.34
N ASP A 244 3.91 10.51 16.83
CA ASP A 244 3.69 9.49 17.87
C ASP A 244 2.38 8.74 17.61
N VAL A 245 2.51 7.49 17.17
CA VAL A 245 1.40 6.58 16.96
C VAL A 245 1.22 5.58 18.11
N THR A 246 2.10 5.58 19.12
CA THR A 246 2.25 4.45 20.05
C THR A 246 1.69 4.65 21.45
N ALA A 247 1.57 5.87 21.96
CA ALA A 247 0.79 6.19 23.16
C ALA A 247 1.02 7.67 23.54
N PRO A 248 0.15 8.59 23.12
CA PRO A 248 0.16 9.91 23.70
C PRO A 248 -0.20 9.78 25.18
N VAL A 249 0.61 10.38 26.06
CA VAL A 249 0.35 10.52 27.50
C VAL A 249 -1.03 11.18 27.79
N GLN A 250 -1.72 11.70 26.76
CA GLN A 250 -2.95 12.49 26.83
C GLN A 250 -4.02 12.12 25.76
N GLY A 251 -4.14 10.86 25.34
CA GLY A 251 -5.29 10.41 24.51
C GLY A 251 -4.94 9.96 23.09
N ALA A 252 -5.81 10.22 22.12
CA ALA A 252 -5.64 9.76 20.74
C ALA A 252 -4.49 10.49 20.02
N PRO A 253 -3.69 9.81 19.16
CA PRO A 253 -2.67 10.46 18.35
C PRO A 253 -3.24 11.60 17.50
N ALA A 254 -2.58 12.76 17.56
CA ALA A 254 -2.94 13.92 16.75
C ALA A 254 -2.08 13.98 15.48
N LEU A 255 -2.66 14.47 14.39
CA LEU A 255 -1.90 14.77 13.17
C LEU A 255 -1.04 16.00 13.42
N ASP A 256 0.24 15.91 13.03
CA ASP A 256 1.16 17.03 13.12
C ASP A 256 0.97 18.02 11.98
N MET A 257 0.71 17.48 10.78
CA MET A 257 0.53 18.20 9.52
C MET A 257 -0.39 17.43 8.57
N VAL A 258 -1.09 18.18 7.71
CA VAL A 258 -1.85 17.69 6.55
C VAL A 258 -1.43 18.54 5.36
N TRP A 259 -1.22 17.90 4.21
CA TRP A 259 -0.81 18.54 2.96
C TRP A 259 -1.83 18.27 1.86
N GLU A 260 -2.09 19.30 1.06
CA GLU A 260 -2.77 19.15 -0.23
C GLU A 260 -1.81 18.49 -1.21
N ASP A 261 -2.06 17.21 -1.52
CA ASP A 261 -1.22 16.41 -2.41
C ASP A 261 -1.68 16.50 -3.88
N LEU A 262 -2.98 16.68 -4.11
CA LEU A 262 -3.57 16.80 -5.44
C LEU A 262 -4.74 17.77 -5.45
N ASP A 263 -4.74 18.70 -6.42
CA ASP A 263 -5.89 19.54 -6.75
C ASP A 263 -6.89 18.71 -7.57
N GLN A 264 -7.72 17.93 -6.88
CA GLN A 264 -8.64 16.98 -7.51
C GLN A 264 -9.85 17.69 -8.13
N PRO A 265 -10.15 17.45 -9.43
CA PRO A 265 -11.42 17.86 -10.03
C PRO A 265 -12.62 17.17 -9.37
N ILE A 266 -13.72 17.91 -9.17
CA ILE A 266 -14.96 17.42 -8.54
C ILE A 266 -15.55 16.18 -9.25
N SER A 267 -15.28 16.02 -10.55
CA SER A 267 -15.82 14.93 -11.36
C SER A 267 -15.09 13.59 -11.19
N TRP A 268 -14.04 13.53 -10.37
CA TRP A 268 -13.23 12.34 -10.15
C TRP A 268 -13.59 11.73 -8.80
N ASP A 269 -13.97 10.46 -8.80
CA ASP A 269 -14.25 9.69 -7.59
C ASP A 269 -12.99 8.94 -7.17
N LEU A 270 -12.49 9.21 -5.96
CA LEU A 270 -11.31 8.55 -5.42
C LEU A 270 -11.65 7.13 -4.98
N LEU A 271 -11.01 6.14 -5.61
CA LEU A 271 -11.18 4.72 -5.27
C LEU A 271 -10.17 4.25 -4.23
N LYS A 272 -8.90 4.63 -4.38
CA LYS A 272 -7.79 4.13 -3.54
C LYS A 272 -6.58 5.05 -3.55
N SER A 273 -5.87 5.09 -2.44
CA SER A 273 -4.62 5.84 -2.28
C SER A 273 -3.49 4.90 -1.86
N HIS A 274 -2.32 5.10 -2.44
CA HIS A 274 -1.09 4.38 -2.13
C HIS A 274 0.04 5.38 -1.89
N LEU A 275 0.85 5.10 -0.88
CA LEU A 275 2.09 5.82 -0.61
C LEU A 275 3.25 4.85 -0.84
N VAL A 276 4.24 5.28 -1.63
CA VAL A 276 5.44 4.48 -1.90
C VAL A 276 6.68 5.29 -1.59
N TYR A 277 7.51 4.80 -0.66
CA TYR A 277 8.81 5.39 -0.39
C TYR A 277 9.82 5.03 -1.48
N LEU A 278 10.43 6.05 -2.07
CA LEU A 278 11.42 5.92 -3.12
C LEU A 278 12.86 6.08 -2.62
N GLY A 279 13.08 6.34 -1.33
CA GLY A 279 14.41 6.59 -0.78
C GLY A 279 14.82 8.06 -0.89
N ALA A 280 15.82 8.45 -0.09
CA ALA A 280 16.35 9.82 -0.04
C ALA A 280 15.27 10.91 0.12
N ASN A 281 14.31 10.68 1.03
CA ASN A 281 13.20 11.58 1.33
C ASN A 281 12.22 11.80 0.16
N GLN A 282 12.31 11.01 -0.91
CA GLN A 282 11.40 11.04 -2.03
C GLN A 282 10.35 9.94 -1.89
N PHE A 283 9.11 10.25 -2.24
CA PHE A 283 8.00 9.30 -2.25
C PHE A 283 7.05 9.64 -3.39
N CYS A 284 6.27 8.63 -3.76
CA CYS A 284 5.19 8.77 -4.70
C CYS A 284 3.87 8.58 -3.98
N VAL A 285 2.96 9.54 -4.17
CA VAL A 285 1.54 9.33 -3.90
C VAL A 285 0.89 8.86 -5.19
N ALA A 286 0.24 7.71 -5.14
CA ALA A 286 -0.56 7.19 -6.25
C ALA A 286 -2.03 7.13 -5.84
N LYS A 287 -2.87 7.93 -6.48
CA LYS A 287 -4.32 7.97 -6.27
C LYS A 287 -5.05 7.40 -7.48
N LEU A 288 -5.88 6.37 -7.25
CA LEU A 288 -6.73 5.76 -8.25
C LEU A 288 -8.07 6.47 -8.27
N PHE A 289 -8.49 6.89 -9.46
CA PHE A 289 -9.76 7.55 -9.68
C PHE A 289 -10.63 6.80 -10.67
N GLU A 290 -11.93 7.01 -10.51
CA GLU A 290 -12.96 6.72 -11.49
C GLU A 290 -13.62 8.03 -11.93
N ARG A 291 -13.98 8.12 -13.21
CA ARG A 291 -14.78 9.20 -13.74
C ARG A 291 -15.88 8.63 -14.62
N VAL A 292 -17.12 8.95 -14.31
CA VAL A 292 -18.27 8.63 -15.16
C VAL A 292 -18.51 9.79 -16.13
N PHE A 293 -18.61 9.49 -17.42
CA PHE A 293 -18.95 10.48 -18.43
C PHE A 293 -19.90 9.89 -19.47
N ASN A 294 -20.66 10.77 -20.12
CA ASN A 294 -21.65 10.36 -21.12
C ASN A 294 -21.05 10.41 -22.52
N ALA A 295 -20.94 9.26 -23.18
CA ALA A 295 -20.57 9.19 -24.58
C ALA A 295 -21.82 9.16 -25.46
N VAL A 296 -21.89 10.03 -26.46
CA VAL A 296 -22.99 10.04 -27.43
C VAL A 296 -22.60 9.15 -28.62
N ARG A 297 -23.36 8.08 -28.86
CA ARG A 297 -23.28 7.26 -30.08
C ARG A 297 -24.68 7.11 -30.66
N ASP A 298 -24.83 7.39 -31.96
CA ASP A 298 -26.09 7.22 -32.68
C ASP A 298 -27.32 7.83 -31.97
N GLN A 299 -27.18 9.05 -31.45
CA GLN A 299 -28.19 9.80 -30.68
C GLN A 299 -28.61 9.17 -29.34
N VAL A 300 -27.90 8.12 -28.89
CA VAL A 300 -28.07 7.51 -27.57
C VAL A 300 -26.92 7.95 -26.65
N CYS A 301 -27.28 8.37 -25.45
CA CYS A 301 -26.35 8.71 -24.38
C CYS A 301 -26.02 7.46 -23.57
N ILE A 302 -24.76 7.00 -23.62
CA ILE A 302 -24.32 5.80 -22.89
C ILE A 302 -23.30 6.23 -21.84
N PRO A 303 -23.52 5.95 -20.54
CA PRO A 303 -22.54 6.22 -19.52
C PRO A 303 -21.31 5.33 -19.75
N GLN A 304 -20.13 5.94 -19.70
CA GLN A 304 -18.83 5.30 -19.79
C GLN A 304 -18.07 5.56 -18.50
N ILE A 305 -17.32 4.55 -18.07
CA ILE A 305 -16.48 4.63 -16.88
C ILE A 305 -15.04 4.69 -17.34
N GLU A 306 -14.34 5.76 -16.98
CA GLU A 306 -12.91 5.92 -17.18
C GLU A 306 -12.19 5.68 -15.85
N ARG A 307 -11.13 4.88 -15.87
CA ARG A 307 -10.27 4.67 -14.70
C ARG A 307 -8.84 5.06 -15.01
N PHE A 308 -8.22 5.73 -14.06
CA PHE A 308 -6.85 6.21 -14.19
C PHE A 308 -6.21 6.38 -12.84
N VAL A 309 -4.89 6.29 -12.83
CA VAL A 309 -4.07 6.49 -11.64
C VAL A 309 -3.19 7.71 -11.82
N VAL A 310 -3.19 8.56 -10.79
CA VAL A 310 -2.43 9.80 -10.73
C VAL A 310 -1.24 9.57 -9.82
N PHE A 311 -0.04 9.64 -10.38
CA PHE A 311 1.23 9.52 -9.68
C PHE A 311 1.80 10.91 -9.44
N THR A 312 2.02 11.29 -8.19
CA THR A 312 2.63 12.57 -7.82
C THR A 312 3.93 12.33 -7.06
N GLY A 313 5.04 12.85 -7.60
CA GLY A 313 6.33 12.83 -6.93
C GLY A 313 6.42 13.91 -5.87
N LEU A 314 6.85 13.54 -4.67
CA LEU A 314 6.92 14.43 -3.53
C LEU A 314 8.28 14.23 -2.81
N GLU A 315 8.86 15.32 -2.31
CA GLU A 315 10.13 15.31 -1.58
C GLU A 315 9.96 16.02 -0.23
N LEU A 316 10.32 15.33 0.85
CA LEU A 316 10.29 15.89 2.19
C LEU A 316 11.59 16.66 2.43
N LYS A 317 11.47 17.96 2.75
CA LYS A 317 12.61 18.85 3.00
C LYS A 317 12.67 19.32 4.45
N PRO A 318 13.86 19.35 5.07
CA PRO A 318 14.02 20.00 6.36
C PRO A 318 13.74 21.51 6.24
N THR A 319 13.05 22.08 7.21
CA THR A 319 12.86 23.53 7.33
C THR A 319 14.00 24.14 8.16
N THR A 320 14.37 25.38 7.84
CA THR A 320 15.41 26.15 8.55
C THR A 320 15.11 26.34 10.03
N ASP A 321 13.82 26.30 10.42
CA ASP A 321 13.34 26.58 11.77
C ASP A 321 13.13 25.30 12.61
N GLN A 322 13.59 24.13 12.13
CA GLN A 322 13.64 22.83 12.82
C GLN A 322 12.34 22.28 13.45
N ARG A 323 11.18 22.89 13.26
CA ARG A 323 9.95 22.42 13.93
C ARG A 323 9.12 21.44 13.12
N LYS A 324 9.03 21.58 11.78
CA LYS A 324 8.18 20.72 10.94
C LYS A 324 8.73 20.59 9.52
N PRO A 325 8.76 19.39 8.92
CA PRO A 325 9.27 19.22 7.56
C PRO A 325 8.33 19.88 6.53
N ALA A 326 8.89 20.40 5.44
CA ALA A 326 8.14 20.96 4.32
C ALA A 326 8.00 19.92 3.22
N MET A 327 6.84 19.92 2.56
CA MET A 327 6.54 19.01 1.46
C MET A 327 6.74 19.73 0.13
N LEU A 328 7.70 19.29 -0.69
CA LEU A 328 7.85 19.79 -2.06
C LEU A 328 7.10 18.88 -3.03
N LYS A 329 6.15 19.46 -3.76
CA LYS A 329 5.48 18.79 -4.88
C LYS A 329 6.31 18.92 -6.17
N HIS A 330 6.56 17.80 -6.83
CA HIS A 330 7.21 17.75 -8.15
C HIS A 330 6.15 17.47 -9.24
N MET A 331 6.44 16.57 -10.18
CA MET A 331 5.58 16.30 -11.33
C MET A 331 4.44 15.36 -10.94
N THR A 332 3.29 15.59 -11.58
CA THR A 332 2.14 14.71 -11.54
C THR A 332 1.93 14.07 -12.90
N ARG A 333 1.78 12.74 -12.95
CA ARG A 333 1.52 11.96 -14.17
C ARG A 333 0.22 11.19 -14.06
N VAL A 334 -0.55 11.19 -15.15
CA VAL A 334 -1.83 10.49 -15.25
C VAL A 334 -1.71 9.30 -16.20
N TYR A 335 -2.04 8.11 -15.72
CA TYR A 335 -2.04 6.88 -16.51
C TYR A 335 -3.45 6.30 -16.59
N ARG A 336 -3.99 6.19 -17.80
CA ARG A 336 -5.30 5.60 -18.09
C ARG A 336 -5.21 4.11 -18.40
N PHE A 337 -6.21 3.35 -18.00
CA PHE A 337 -6.25 1.92 -18.27
C PHE A 337 -7.68 1.35 -18.34
N GLU A 338 -7.84 0.26 -19.08
CA GLU A 338 -9.11 -0.45 -19.26
C GLU A 338 -9.25 -1.57 -18.23
N GLY A 339 -9.29 -1.19 -16.95
CA GLY A 339 -9.39 -2.12 -15.82
C GLY A 339 -10.76 -2.14 -15.17
N ILE A 340 -11.04 -3.19 -14.40
CA ILE A 340 -12.37 -3.47 -13.84
C ILE A 340 -12.53 -2.81 -12.48
N THR A 341 -11.62 -3.01 -11.53
CA THR A 341 -11.80 -2.46 -10.17
C THR A 341 -10.54 -2.41 -9.30
N THR A 342 -9.51 -3.19 -9.63
CA THR A 342 -8.42 -3.44 -8.67
C THR A 342 -7.09 -2.81 -9.08
N CYS A 343 -6.40 -2.25 -8.10
CA CYS A 343 -5.11 -1.59 -8.28
C CYS A 343 -4.21 -1.80 -7.07
N TRP A 344 -2.96 -2.12 -7.35
CA TRP A 344 -1.87 -2.15 -6.39
C TRP A 344 -0.69 -1.34 -6.93
N VAL A 345 -0.08 -0.56 -6.04
CA VAL A 345 1.13 0.21 -6.33
C VAL A 345 2.18 -0.14 -5.28
N PHE A 346 3.38 -0.47 -5.74
CA PHE A 346 4.53 -0.85 -4.91
C PHE A 346 5.78 -0.04 -5.24
#